data_AF-A0A2H0L280-F1
#
_entry.id   AF-A0A2H0L280-F1
#
_cell.length_a   1.000
_cell.length_b   1.000
_cell.length_c   1.000
_cell.angle_alpha   90.00
_cell.angle_beta   90.00
_cell.angle_gamma   90.00
#
_symmetry.space_group_name_H-M   'P 1'
#
loop_
_entity.id
_entity.type
_entity.pdbx_description
1 polymer ?
#
loop_
_entity_poly.entity_id
_entity_poly.type
_entity_poly.pdbx_seq_one_letter_code
_entity_poly.pdbx_strand_id
1 'polypeptide(L)'
;MNKPYSKEEYENIMAKIPRATIQDIEKLRLQFAEHVKTFPQKYIHGVQNEDSSGDYLNNTQRCTDCYDVFDSQDCRYVFNSRNCKMVHDMTVFGAAQGAQFCYEVHEIGDSVQKIKFSDQIWGGCAEITYSKLCMQSSKNLFGCVGLKKAQYCILNKQYTKDEWEALVPQIIEAMKNEGTWGEFFPHTMSPFAYNETVAQEYYPLEKEAAVAAGYGWRDPDAQEFRPATAELPKTIQEANDAILNEVFKCTECGKNYRLIAAELSFYKRAALPVPERCHNCRHRHRQSFRNPRTLYARACDKCSTAIQTTYAPSRLEPIYCEKCYLEAVD
;
A
#
# COMPACT_ATOMS: atom_id res chain seq x y z
N MET A 1 29.43 -7.51 -4.59
CA MET A 1 28.83 -7.93 -5.87
C MET A 1 29.29 -6.94 -6.94
N ASN A 2 28.60 -6.81 -8.08
CA ASN A 2 28.98 -5.90 -9.18
C ASN A 2 30.48 -5.95 -9.57
N LYS A 3 30.91 -7.07 -10.16
CA LYS A 3 32.20 -7.18 -10.85
C LYS A 3 31.97 -7.78 -12.25
N PRO A 4 32.82 -7.49 -13.25
CA PRO A 4 32.78 -8.22 -14.51
C PRO A 4 33.11 -9.70 -14.29
N TYR A 5 32.52 -10.54 -15.14
CA TYR A 5 32.82 -11.96 -15.27
C TYR A 5 33.05 -12.25 -16.75
N SER A 6 33.89 -13.22 -17.07
CA SER A 6 33.89 -13.83 -18.40
C SER A 6 32.53 -14.51 -18.68
N LYS A 7 32.21 -14.74 -19.96
CA LYS A 7 31.00 -15.45 -20.36
C LYS A 7 30.90 -16.82 -19.65
N GLU A 8 31.99 -17.57 -19.62
CA GLU A 8 32.07 -18.89 -19.00
C GLU A 8 31.85 -18.84 -17.48
N GLU A 9 32.46 -17.88 -16.76
CA GLU A 9 32.20 -17.69 -15.32
C GLU A 9 30.73 -17.34 -15.05
N TYR A 10 30.13 -16.46 -15.87
CA TYR A 10 28.74 -16.07 -15.74
C TYR A 10 27.79 -17.26 -15.97
N GLU A 11 27.99 -18.03 -17.05
CA GLU A 11 27.21 -19.24 -17.33
C GLU A 11 27.37 -20.29 -16.21
N ASN A 12 28.58 -20.46 -15.67
CA ASN A 12 28.86 -21.31 -14.50
C ASN A 12 28.26 -20.82 -13.17
N ILE A 13 27.92 -19.53 -13.04
CA ILE A 13 27.17 -18.98 -11.90
C ILE A 13 25.67 -19.21 -12.12
N MET A 14 25.14 -18.86 -13.30
CA MET A 14 23.73 -19.02 -13.63
C MET A 14 23.29 -20.50 -13.57
N ALA A 15 24.13 -21.44 -13.99
CA ALA A 15 23.87 -22.88 -13.90
C ALA A 15 23.69 -23.41 -12.45
N LYS A 16 24.12 -22.65 -11.42
CA LYS A 16 23.96 -23.01 -10.01
C LYS A 16 22.65 -22.51 -9.41
N ILE A 17 22.07 -21.42 -9.95
CA ILE A 17 20.85 -20.79 -9.42
C ILE A 17 19.68 -21.79 -9.29
N PRO A 18 19.39 -22.67 -10.27
CA PRO A 18 18.31 -23.65 -10.12
C PRO A 18 18.46 -24.61 -8.94
N ARG A 19 19.69 -24.84 -8.45
CA ARG A 19 20.00 -25.72 -7.33
C ARG A 19 20.12 -24.98 -5.99
N ALA A 20 19.85 -23.67 -5.97
CA ALA A 20 19.94 -22.88 -4.75
C ALA A 20 18.88 -23.31 -3.74
N THR A 21 19.32 -23.59 -2.52
CA THR A 21 18.42 -23.77 -1.38
C THR A 21 17.88 -22.43 -0.90
N ILE A 22 16.89 -22.46 -0.01
CA ILE A 22 16.35 -21.25 0.63
C ILE A 22 17.44 -20.59 1.49
N GLN A 23 18.30 -21.41 2.10
CA GLN A 23 19.45 -20.99 2.91
C GLN A 23 20.54 -20.32 2.05
N ASP A 24 20.76 -20.77 0.81
CA ASP A 24 21.64 -20.07 -0.16
C ASP A 24 21.05 -18.69 -0.54
N ILE A 25 19.74 -18.60 -0.72
CA ILE A 25 19.06 -17.34 -1.05
C ILE A 25 19.08 -16.37 0.13
N GLU A 26 18.84 -16.82 1.37
CA GLU A 26 18.97 -15.96 2.56
C GLU A 26 20.43 -15.54 2.79
N LYS A 27 21.42 -16.40 2.51
CA LYS A 27 22.84 -16.02 2.50
C LYS A 27 23.16 -14.94 1.47
N LEU A 28 22.62 -15.04 0.25
CA LEU A 28 22.75 -14.01 -0.78
C LEU A 28 22.04 -12.70 -0.38
N ARG A 29 20.87 -12.78 0.28
CA ARG A 29 20.16 -11.60 0.82
C ARG A 29 20.94 -10.91 1.92
N LEU A 30 21.54 -11.65 2.85
CA LEU A 30 22.40 -11.09 3.91
C LEU A 30 23.65 -10.44 3.30
N GLN A 31 24.32 -11.11 2.35
CA GLN A 31 25.44 -10.51 1.62
C GLN A 31 25.03 -9.24 0.86
N PHE A 32 23.83 -9.20 0.29
CA PHE A 32 23.29 -8.01 -0.38
C PHE A 32 22.98 -6.89 0.63
N ALA A 33 22.34 -7.20 1.76
CA ALA A 33 22.03 -6.23 2.81
C ALA A 33 23.30 -5.57 3.39
N GLU A 34 24.35 -6.34 3.68
CA GLU A 34 25.63 -5.76 4.12
C GLU A 34 26.32 -4.95 3.01
N HIS A 35 26.19 -5.37 1.75
CA HIS A 35 26.76 -4.62 0.62
C HIS A 35 26.04 -3.30 0.38
N VAL A 36 24.71 -3.24 0.52
CA VAL A 36 23.92 -2.00 0.37
C VAL A 36 24.37 -0.94 1.38
N LYS A 37 24.69 -1.31 2.62
CA LYS A 37 25.21 -0.37 3.64
C LYS A 37 26.53 0.31 3.24
N THR A 38 27.30 -0.25 2.29
CA THR A 38 28.55 0.36 1.81
C THR A 38 28.33 1.47 0.77
N PHE A 39 27.10 1.66 0.30
CA PHE A 39 26.73 2.74 -0.63
C PHE A 39 25.89 3.80 0.10
N PRO A 40 26.23 5.09 -0.02
CA PRO A 40 25.38 6.14 0.50
C PRO A 40 24.05 6.17 -0.24
N GLN A 41 22.99 6.53 0.46
CA GLN A 41 21.72 6.92 -0.14
C GLN A 41 21.61 8.45 -0.13
N LYS A 42 21.04 9.01 -1.19
CA LYS A 42 20.57 10.40 -1.16
C LYS A 42 19.44 10.49 -0.14
N TYR A 43 19.37 11.57 0.64
CA TYR A 43 18.35 11.81 1.67
C TYR A 43 16.90 11.71 1.20
N ILE A 44 16.68 11.70 -0.11
CA ILE A 44 15.40 11.61 -0.80
C ILE A 44 15.63 10.81 -2.09
N HIS A 45 14.67 9.99 -2.52
CA HIS A 45 14.67 9.37 -3.87
C HIS A 45 14.51 10.40 -5.03
N GLY A 46 14.66 11.70 -4.76
CA GLY A 46 13.90 12.78 -5.39
C GLY A 46 14.48 13.41 -6.66
N VAL A 47 13.71 13.31 -7.73
CA VAL A 47 13.73 14.17 -8.94
C VAL A 47 12.28 14.39 -9.40
N GLN A 48 11.89 15.49 -10.03
CA GLN A 48 12.63 16.75 -10.31
C GLN A 48 12.08 17.85 -9.39
N ASN A 49 12.61 17.91 -8.18
CA ASN A 49 12.06 18.69 -7.07
C ASN A 49 12.24 20.22 -7.25
N GLU A 50 11.35 21.01 -6.67
CA GLU A 50 11.57 22.44 -6.40
C GLU A 50 10.75 22.88 -5.18
N ASP A 51 11.00 22.39 -3.96
CA ASP A 51 12.24 21.94 -3.33
C ASP A 51 12.33 20.44 -2.93
N SER A 52 11.37 19.75 -2.27
CA SER A 52 11.43 18.27 -1.95
C SER A 52 10.23 17.61 -1.21
N SER A 53 10.22 16.27 -1.15
CA SER A 53 9.12 15.40 -0.63
C SER A 53 9.57 13.99 -0.15
N GLY A 54 8.67 13.00 0.01
CA GLY A 54 9.09 11.60 0.17
C GLY A 54 8.02 10.59 0.63
N ASP A 55 8.09 9.31 0.26
CA ASP A 55 8.84 8.71 -0.86
C ASP A 55 8.12 7.57 -1.61
N TYR A 56 7.59 7.91 -2.77
CA TYR A 56 8.11 7.45 -4.06
C TYR A 56 8.14 8.54 -5.12
N LEU A 57 7.49 9.69 -4.86
CA LEU A 57 7.63 10.97 -5.55
C LEU A 57 7.60 10.98 -7.09
N ASN A 58 7.94 12.12 -7.72
CA ASN A 58 8.19 12.34 -9.15
C ASN A 58 7.13 13.19 -9.88
N ASN A 59 7.62 14.11 -10.71
CA ASN A 59 7.07 15.40 -11.20
C ASN A 59 6.59 16.41 -10.13
N THR A 60 6.61 15.99 -8.85
CA THR A 60 7.20 16.76 -7.74
C THR A 60 6.49 18.07 -7.34
N GLN A 61 7.16 18.95 -6.58
CA GLN A 61 6.49 19.93 -5.72
C GLN A 61 6.14 21.27 -6.39
N ARG A 62 5.25 22.10 -5.81
CA ARG A 62 5.50 22.87 -4.58
C ARG A 62 4.89 22.44 -3.22
N CYS A 63 4.16 21.33 -3.07
CA CYS A 63 4.51 20.18 -2.19
C CYS A 63 3.44 19.08 -2.13
N THR A 64 3.92 17.85 -1.90
CA THR A 64 3.71 16.74 -2.85
C THR A 64 4.13 15.41 -2.22
N ASP A 65 3.72 14.32 -2.88
CA ASP A 65 4.32 12.99 -2.82
C ASP A 65 4.56 12.38 -1.43
N CYS A 66 3.66 11.48 -1.01
CA CYS A 66 3.75 10.80 0.28
C CYS A 66 3.79 9.27 0.16
N TYR A 67 5.01 8.71 0.15
CA TYR A 67 5.37 7.35 0.57
C TYR A 67 5.33 6.10 -0.34
N ASP A 68 5.11 6.08 -1.65
CA ASP A 68 4.15 6.75 -2.50
C ASP A 68 4.37 8.20 -3.03
N VAL A 69 3.74 8.44 -4.16
CA VAL A 69 4.16 9.38 -5.22
C VAL A 69 3.03 10.39 -5.38
N PHE A 70 2.79 10.83 -6.60
CA PHE A 70 1.57 11.47 -7.07
C PHE A 70 1.51 12.96 -6.69
N ASP A 71 1.75 13.94 -7.58
CA ASP A 71 2.37 13.81 -8.91
C ASP A 71 3.06 15.10 -9.42
N SER A 72 2.54 16.32 -9.21
CA SER A 72 3.13 17.48 -9.93
C SER A 72 2.95 18.90 -9.39
N GLN A 73 4.02 19.68 -9.62
CA GLN A 73 4.23 21.14 -9.71
C GLN A 73 3.68 22.06 -8.60
N ASP A 74 2.79 21.57 -7.75
CA ASP A 74 2.10 22.31 -6.68
C ASP A 74 1.44 21.33 -5.67
N CYS A 75 0.91 20.20 -6.15
CA CYS A 75 0.49 18.93 -5.47
C CYS A 75 -0.25 18.93 -4.10
N ARG A 76 -0.79 17.78 -3.65
CA ARG A 76 -1.20 17.45 -2.25
C ARG A 76 -1.86 16.05 -2.14
N TYR A 77 -1.12 15.04 -2.59
CA TYR A 77 -1.36 13.62 -2.31
C TYR A 77 -0.10 13.17 -1.54
N VAL A 78 -0.11 12.76 -0.27
CA VAL A 78 -0.92 11.74 0.41
C VAL A 78 -0.87 10.39 -0.33
N PHE A 79 -0.71 9.30 0.40
CA PHE A 79 -0.30 8.00 -0.14
C PHE A 79 -1.32 7.44 -1.13
N ASN A 80 -0.98 7.29 -2.43
CA ASN A 80 -1.87 6.87 -3.54
C ASN A 80 -2.74 8.06 -4.06
N SER A 81 -3.11 8.26 -5.35
CA SER A 81 -2.62 7.88 -6.70
C SER A 81 -3.16 8.92 -7.74
N ARG A 82 -3.02 8.81 -9.07
CA ARG A 82 -1.83 9.12 -9.91
C ARG A 82 -2.22 10.15 -10.98
N ASN A 83 -2.44 11.38 -10.56
CA ASN A 83 -3.16 12.41 -11.30
C ASN A 83 -2.96 13.83 -10.67
N CYS A 84 -2.35 14.78 -11.39
CA CYS A 84 -1.52 15.87 -10.82
C CYS A 84 -2.18 17.25 -10.57
N LYS A 85 -1.60 18.18 -9.75
CA LYS A 85 -2.32 19.41 -9.33
C LYS A 85 -2.87 20.27 -10.46
N MET A 86 -4.16 20.60 -10.50
CA MET A 86 -5.39 19.81 -10.26
C MET A 86 -5.43 18.78 -9.09
N VAL A 87 -5.56 19.22 -7.82
CA VAL A 87 -5.75 18.35 -6.62
C VAL A 87 -6.92 18.84 -5.78
N HIS A 88 -7.37 18.03 -4.82
CA HIS A 88 -8.48 17.12 -4.98
C HIS A 88 -8.62 16.19 -3.76
N ASP A 89 -7.47 15.70 -3.26
CA ASP A 89 -7.28 14.86 -2.08
C ASP A 89 -8.07 13.52 -2.08
N MET A 90 -7.59 12.42 -1.47
CA MET A 90 -6.23 12.00 -1.07
C MET A 90 -6.24 10.46 -0.89
N THR A 91 -5.20 9.68 -1.24
CA THR A 91 -5.21 8.18 -1.28
C THR A 91 -6.14 7.61 -2.39
N VAL A 92 -7.19 8.39 -2.66
CA VAL A 92 -7.85 8.78 -3.92
C VAL A 92 -6.85 8.80 -5.05
N PHE A 93 -7.33 8.43 -6.23
CA PHE A 93 -6.49 7.96 -7.31
C PHE A 93 -6.62 8.87 -8.57
N GLY A 94 -7.41 9.95 -8.51
CA GLY A 94 -7.62 11.00 -9.54
C GLY A 94 -7.41 12.46 -9.08
N ALA A 95 -7.34 13.48 -9.97
CA ALA A 95 -7.59 13.47 -11.42
C ALA A 95 -6.76 14.48 -12.27
N ALA A 96 -6.41 14.13 -13.52
CA ALA A 96 -5.40 14.85 -14.32
C ALA A 96 -5.82 16.16 -15.03
N GLN A 97 -7.11 16.48 -15.20
CA GLN A 97 -7.56 17.72 -15.88
C GLN A 97 -8.88 18.35 -15.37
N GLY A 98 -9.39 18.00 -14.18
CA GLY A 98 -10.75 18.46 -13.76
C GLY A 98 -11.09 18.52 -12.26
N ALA A 99 -10.11 18.27 -11.40
CA ALA A 99 -10.33 17.77 -10.04
C ALA A 99 -10.74 18.86 -9.00
N GLN A 100 -11.98 18.87 -8.49
CA GLN A 100 -12.43 19.79 -7.40
C GLN A 100 -13.52 19.21 -6.46
N PHE A 101 -13.56 19.69 -5.20
CA PHE A 101 -14.57 19.39 -4.17
C PHE A 101 -14.84 17.89 -3.89
N CYS A 102 -13.78 17.08 -3.75
CA CYS A 102 -13.83 15.80 -3.03
C CYS A 102 -13.44 16.00 -1.56
N TYR A 103 -13.76 15.03 -0.70
CA TYR A 103 -13.37 14.99 0.72
C TYR A 103 -13.37 13.54 1.26
N GLU A 104 -12.43 13.24 2.15
CA GLU A 104 -12.45 12.12 3.12
C GLU A 104 -12.71 10.69 2.56
N VAL A 105 -11.81 10.21 1.71
CA VAL A 105 -11.16 8.89 1.86
C VAL A 105 -11.98 7.58 1.95
N HIS A 106 -12.20 6.88 0.82
CA HIS A 106 -11.68 5.50 0.58
C HIS A 106 -12.30 4.81 -0.66
N GLU A 107 -12.13 5.15 -1.94
CA GLU A 107 -11.39 6.21 -2.63
C GLU A 107 -11.66 6.17 -4.15
N ILE A 108 -11.39 7.28 -4.84
CA ILE A 108 -12.34 7.76 -5.86
C ILE A 108 -11.73 8.28 -7.17
N GLY A 109 -12.50 8.10 -8.25
CA GLY A 109 -12.72 9.04 -9.34
C GLY A 109 -11.62 9.37 -10.37
N ASP A 110 -12.08 9.62 -11.60
CA ASP A 110 -11.40 10.37 -12.68
C ASP A 110 -12.52 10.86 -13.64
N SER A 111 -12.76 12.13 -13.98
CA SER A 111 -12.04 13.38 -13.69
C SER A 111 -12.81 14.39 -12.80
N VAL A 112 -13.76 13.87 -12.01
CA VAL A 112 -14.16 14.32 -10.67
C VAL A 112 -14.36 15.82 -10.36
N GLN A 113 -15.63 16.20 -10.37
CA GLN A 113 -16.25 17.05 -9.33
C GLN A 113 -17.77 16.80 -9.35
N LYS A 114 -18.54 16.86 -8.25
CA LYS A 114 -18.26 17.20 -6.83
C LYS A 114 -18.81 16.12 -5.89
N ILE A 115 -18.11 15.82 -4.80
CA ILE A 115 -18.39 14.62 -3.98
C ILE A 115 -18.17 14.84 -2.48
N LYS A 116 -19.17 14.45 -1.68
CA LYS A 116 -19.12 14.21 -0.23
C LYS A 116 -19.45 12.72 0.03
N PHE A 117 -19.33 12.24 1.26
CA PHE A 117 -18.20 11.39 1.65
C PHE A 117 -18.55 9.91 1.33
N SER A 118 -18.15 9.40 0.15
CA SER A 118 -16.96 8.54 -0.10
C SER A 118 -17.20 7.02 0.09
N ASP A 119 -16.16 6.19 0.27
CA ASP A 119 -16.09 4.70 0.12
C ASP A 119 -16.37 4.12 -1.30
N GLN A 120 -15.36 4.24 -2.17
CA GLN A 120 -15.18 3.77 -3.57
C GLN A 120 -16.27 4.11 -4.63
N ILE A 121 -15.94 5.04 -5.55
CA ILE A 121 -16.74 5.39 -6.75
C ILE A 121 -15.85 5.61 -7.99
N TRP A 122 -16.16 4.93 -9.11
CA TRP A 122 -15.41 5.03 -10.38
C TRP A 122 -16.33 4.86 -11.60
N GLY A 123 -16.07 5.46 -12.77
CA GLY A 123 -15.31 6.69 -13.06
C GLY A 123 -16.20 7.62 -13.92
N GLY A 124 -15.79 8.86 -14.12
CA GLY A 124 -16.58 9.90 -14.83
C GLY A 124 -17.57 10.68 -13.95
N CYS A 125 -17.40 10.61 -12.64
CA CYS A 125 -18.03 11.36 -11.54
C CYS A 125 -18.74 12.70 -11.87
N ALA A 126 -20.00 12.82 -11.42
CA ALA A 126 -20.74 14.11 -11.26
C ALA A 126 -21.75 14.18 -10.06
N GLU A 127 -22.73 13.95 -9.16
CA GLU A 127 -22.88 14.66 -7.88
C GLU A 127 -23.37 13.65 -6.82
N ILE A 128 -22.60 13.48 -5.73
CA ILE A 128 -22.74 12.35 -4.78
C ILE A 128 -22.47 12.82 -3.33
N THR A 129 -23.25 12.31 -2.36
CA THR A 129 -23.19 12.73 -0.95
C THR A 129 -22.86 11.61 0.04
N TYR A 130 -23.36 10.39 -0.19
CA TYR A 130 -23.03 9.19 0.57
C TYR A 130 -23.24 7.96 -0.32
N SER A 131 -22.36 6.98 -0.21
CA SER A 131 -22.33 5.81 -1.10
C SER A 131 -21.61 4.62 -0.46
N LYS A 132 -21.86 3.42 -0.97
CA LYS A 132 -20.98 2.26 -0.74
C LYS A 132 -20.89 1.44 -2.03
N LEU A 133 -19.80 1.61 -2.78
CA LEU A 133 -19.63 1.07 -4.14
C LEU A 133 -20.70 1.54 -5.14
N CYS A 134 -20.39 2.51 -5.99
CA CYS A 134 -21.22 2.86 -7.16
C CYS A 134 -20.34 2.93 -8.42
N MET A 135 -20.79 2.30 -9.51
CA MET A 135 -19.97 2.14 -10.72
C MET A 135 -20.75 2.56 -11.97
N GLN A 136 -20.26 3.62 -12.63
CA GLN A 136 -20.73 4.22 -13.88
C GLN A 136 -22.06 5.03 -13.85
N SER A 137 -21.92 6.32 -14.19
CA SER A 137 -22.96 7.22 -14.69
C SER A 137 -24.22 7.42 -13.83
N SER A 138 -24.10 7.28 -12.50
CA SER A 138 -25.16 7.64 -11.55
C SER A 138 -24.91 9.03 -10.95
N LYS A 139 -25.97 9.75 -10.57
CA LYS A 139 -25.92 11.10 -9.95
C LYS A 139 -27.07 11.31 -8.96
N ASN A 140 -27.00 12.31 -8.09
CA ASN A 140 -28.04 12.64 -7.11
C ASN A 140 -28.36 11.42 -6.22
N LEU A 141 -27.32 10.92 -5.53
CA LEU A 141 -27.37 9.72 -4.69
C LEU A 141 -27.17 10.04 -3.20
N PHE A 142 -27.98 9.41 -2.35
CA PHE A 142 -27.87 9.46 -0.90
C PHE A 142 -27.85 8.04 -0.31
N GLY A 143 -26.73 7.64 0.32
CA GLY A 143 -26.58 6.35 1.01
C GLY A 143 -26.77 5.11 0.12
N CYS A 144 -26.47 5.18 -1.17
CA CYS A 144 -26.78 4.12 -2.13
C CYS A 144 -25.65 3.09 -2.32
N VAL A 145 -26.02 1.85 -2.64
CA VAL A 145 -25.16 0.66 -2.71
C VAL A 145 -25.32 -0.07 -4.05
N GLY A 146 -24.26 -0.20 -4.82
CA GLY A 146 -24.20 -1.05 -6.03
C GLY A 146 -24.94 -0.55 -7.28
N LEU A 147 -25.48 0.68 -7.27
CA LEU A 147 -26.28 1.23 -8.38
C LEU A 147 -25.45 1.52 -9.65
N LYS A 148 -26.13 1.52 -10.81
CA LYS A 148 -25.56 1.81 -12.14
C LYS A 148 -26.54 2.63 -12.95
N LYS A 149 -26.09 3.72 -13.60
CA LYS A 149 -26.92 4.62 -14.43
C LYS A 149 -28.18 5.17 -13.73
N ALA A 150 -28.15 5.31 -12.40
CA ALA A 150 -29.30 5.70 -11.58
C ALA A 150 -29.32 7.21 -11.28
N GLN A 151 -30.49 7.80 -11.07
CA GLN A 151 -30.62 9.19 -10.65
C GLN A 151 -31.78 9.40 -9.67
N TYR A 152 -31.62 10.34 -8.75
CA TYR A 152 -32.58 10.68 -7.69
C TYR A 152 -32.89 9.48 -6.79
N CYS A 153 -31.85 8.94 -6.16
CA CYS A 153 -31.97 7.76 -5.30
C CYS A 153 -31.56 8.04 -3.86
N ILE A 154 -32.30 7.42 -2.93
CA ILE A 154 -32.05 7.42 -1.48
C ILE A 154 -32.16 5.97 -1.01
N LEU A 155 -31.12 5.44 -0.37
CA LEU A 155 -31.06 4.05 0.12
C LEU A 155 -31.54 3.01 -0.92
N ASN A 156 -31.01 3.10 -2.14
CA ASN A 156 -31.38 2.30 -3.33
C ASN A 156 -32.80 2.44 -3.88
N LYS A 157 -33.72 3.16 -3.22
CA LYS A 157 -35.02 3.51 -3.80
C LYS A 157 -34.87 4.72 -4.73
N GLN A 158 -35.42 4.62 -5.94
CA GLN A 158 -35.53 5.73 -6.88
C GLN A 158 -36.80 6.56 -6.62
N TYR A 159 -36.70 7.86 -6.85
CA TYR A 159 -37.76 8.86 -6.69
C TYR A 159 -37.88 9.71 -7.97
N THR A 160 -38.96 10.48 -8.08
CA THR A 160 -39.00 11.63 -9.00
C THR A 160 -38.05 12.72 -8.54
N LYS A 161 -37.71 13.66 -9.44
CA LYS A 161 -36.88 14.82 -9.14
C LYS A 161 -37.43 15.62 -7.95
N ASP A 162 -38.72 15.94 -8.01
CA ASP A 162 -39.35 16.86 -7.06
C ASP A 162 -39.51 16.21 -5.67
N GLU A 163 -39.81 14.89 -5.60
CA GLU A 163 -39.75 14.13 -4.35
C GLU A 163 -38.35 14.12 -3.73
N TRP A 164 -37.31 13.92 -4.55
CA TRP A 164 -35.93 13.87 -4.06
C TRP A 164 -35.44 15.24 -3.58
N GLU A 165 -35.75 16.30 -4.33
CA GLU A 165 -35.42 17.69 -3.96
C GLU A 165 -36.19 18.16 -2.71
N ALA A 166 -37.38 17.61 -2.44
CA ALA A 166 -38.11 17.84 -1.20
C ALA A 166 -37.60 16.98 -0.01
N LEU A 167 -37.18 15.74 -0.25
CA LEU A 167 -36.85 14.76 0.80
C LEU A 167 -35.40 14.86 1.30
N VAL A 168 -34.42 15.07 0.42
CA VAL A 168 -33.00 15.15 0.81
C VAL A 168 -32.72 16.25 1.84
N PRO A 169 -33.27 17.48 1.74
CA PRO A 169 -33.10 18.51 2.78
C PRO A 169 -33.58 18.07 4.16
N GLN A 170 -34.65 17.27 4.25
CA GLN A 170 -35.19 16.77 5.52
C GLN A 170 -34.26 15.73 6.16
N ILE A 171 -33.69 14.84 5.34
CA ILE A 171 -32.69 13.86 5.80
C ILE A 171 -31.42 14.58 6.30
N ILE A 172 -30.96 15.60 5.56
CA ILE A 172 -29.81 16.42 5.96
C ILE A 172 -30.07 17.11 7.30
N GLU A 173 -31.26 17.67 7.52
CA GLU A 173 -31.60 18.33 8.80
C GLU A 173 -31.66 17.34 9.96
N ALA A 174 -32.18 16.13 9.75
CA ALA A 174 -32.12 15.06 10.76
C ALA A 174 -30.65 14.71 11.11
N MET A 175 -29.81 14.48 10.11
CA MET A 175 -28.39 14.14 10.32
C MET A 175 -27.59 15.28 10.98
N LYS A 176 -27.96 16.55 10.81
CA LYS A 176 -27.39 17.67 11.59
C LYS A 176 -27.76 17.58 13.06
N ASN A 177 -29.04 17.33 13.37
CA ASN A 177 -29.54 17.21 14.74
C ASN A 177 -28.91 16.01 15.48
N GLU A 178 -28.52 14.97 14.74
CA GLU A 178 -27.80 13.79 15.25
C GLU A 178 -26.27 13.96 15.30
N GLY A 179 -25.71 15.01 14.68
CA GLY A 179 -24.26 15.18 14.55
C GLY A 179 -23.58 14.21 13.57
N THR A 180 -24.35 13.55 12.70
CA THR A 180 -23.86 12.57 11.71
C THR A 180 -23.63 13.17 10.32
N TRP A 181 -24.07 14.40 10.08
CA TRP A 181 -23.82 15.14 8.84
C TRP A 181 -22.45 15.82 8.83
N GLY A 182 -21.52 15.31 8.03
CA GLY A 182 -20.20 15.92 7.84
C GLY A 182 -19.01 14.93 7.85
N GLU A 183 -19.27 13.69 8.25
CA GLU A 183 -18.22 12.72 8.58
C GLU A 183 -18.14 11.56 7.57
N PHE A 184 -16.99 10.88 7.58
CA PHE A 184 -16.82 9.56 6.97
C PHE A 184 -17.54 8.46 7.78
N PHE A 185 -17.67 7.25 7.23
CA PHE A 185 -18.25 6.13 7.96
C PHE A 185 -17.41 5.80 9.21
N PRO A 186 -18.02 5.72 10.40
CA PRO A 186 -17.28 5.44 11.63
C PRO A 186 -16.65 4.05 11.61
N HIS A 187 -15.49 3.90 12.27
CA HIS A 187 -14.75 2.64 12.34
C HIS A 187 -15.56 1.45 12.89
N THR A 188 -16.64 1.72 13.64
CA THR A 188 -17.61 0.72 14.13
C THR A 188 -18.43 0.05 13.01
N MET A 189 -18.44 0.62 11.79
CA MET A 189 -18.98 0.00 10.57
C MET A 189 -17.96 -0.84 9.80
N SER A 190 -16.72 -0.95 10.28
CA SER A 190 -15.73 -1.86 9.69
C SER A 190 -16.13 -3.33 9.91
N PRO A 191 -16.17 -4.17 8.86
CA PRO A 191 -16.33 -5.61 9.00
C PRO A 191 -15.02 -6.33 9.37
N PHE A 192 -13.91 -5.60 9.54
CA PHE A 192 -12.58 -6.14 9.84
C PHE A 192 -12.02 -5.57 11.15
N ALA A 193 -11.29 -6.40 11.90
CA ALA A 193 -10.53 -5.96 13.07
C ALA A 193 -9.28 -5.18 12.67
N TYR A 194 -8.80 -4.29 13.55
CA TYR A 194 -7.66 -3.39 13.30
C TYR A 194 -6.43 -4.13 12.76
N ASN A 195 -6.08 -5.23 13.44
CA ASN A 195 -4.94 -6.09 13.14
C ASN A 195 -5.08 -6.96 11.88
N GLU A 196 -6.22 -6.89 11.18
CA GLU A 196 -6.45 -7.48 9.85
C GLU A 196 -6.39 -6.45 8.72
N THR A 197 -6.41 -5.15 9.05
CA THR A 197 -6.44 -4.06 8.07
C THR A 197 -5.05 -3.51 7.76
N VAL A 198 -4.99 -2.76 6.66
CA VAL A 198 -3.83 -1.93 6.27
C VAL A 198 -3.41 -0.91 7.35
N ALA A 199 -4.28 -0.59 8.32
CA ALA A 199 -3.90 0.25 9.46
C ALA A 199 -2.76 -0.38 10.27
N GLN A 200 -2.80 -1.69 10.55
CA GLN A 200 -1.75 -2.40 11.28
C GLN A 200 -0.41 -2.45 10.53
N GLU A 201 -0.42 -2.30 9.19
CA GLU A 201 0.82 -2.31 8.39
C GLU A 201 1.60 -0.99 8.47
N TYR A 202 0.92 0.15 8.59
CA TYR A 202 1.54 1.48 8.61
C TYR A 202 1.50 2.16 9.98
N TYR A 203 0.55 1.77 10.83
CA TYR A 203 0.31 2.29 12.18
C TYR A 203 0.12 1.10 13.15
N PRO A 204 1.15 0.24 13.34
CA PRO A 204 1.02 -0.95 14.18
C PRO A 204 0.67 -0.57 15.63
N LEU A 205 -0.46 -1.10 16.12
CA LEU A 205 -0.87 -1.02 17.52
C LEU A 205 -0.75 -2.40 18.18
N GLU A 206 -0.49 -2.39 19.48
CA GLU A 206 -0.71 -3.56 20.34
C GLU A 206 -2.21 -3.68 20.69
N LYS A 207 -2.63 -4.89 21.09
CA LYS A 207 -4.04 -5.22 21.34
C LYS A 207 -4.70 -4.26 22.32
N GLU A 208 -4.03 -3.97 23.42
CA GLU A 208 -4.53 -3.15 24.52
C GLU A 208 -4.76 -1.71 24.06
N ALA A 209 -3.87 -1.18 23.21
CA ALA A 209 -4.01 0.16 22.63
C ALA A 209 -5.14 0.21 21.59
N ALA A 210 -5.25 -0.80 20.72
CA ALA A 210 -6.31 -0.87 19.72
C ALA A 210 -7.71 -0.98 20.36
N VAL A 211 -7.85 -1.82 21.38
CA VAL A 211 -9.11 -1.99 22.13
C VAL A 211 -9.44 -0.75 22.97
N ALA A 212 -8.46 -0.10 23.59
CA ALA A 212 -8.66 1.16 24.31
C ALA A 212 -9.09 2.32 23.37
N ALA A 213 -8.66 2.29 22.10
CA ALA A 213 -9.11 3.21 21.06
C ALA A 213 -10.47 2.81 20.42
N GLY A 214 -11.14 1.77 20.92
CA GLY A 214 -12.46 1.34 20.44
C GLY A 214 -12.44 0.55 19.13
N TYR A 215 -11.26 0.09 18.66
CA TYR A 215 -11.17 -0.77 17.48
C TYR A 215 -11.39 -2.25 17.84
N GLY A 216 -12.02 -2.99 16.92
CA GLY A 216 -12.09 -4.45 17.03
C GLY A 216 -10.70 -5.08 16.89
N TRP A 217 -10.46 -6.19 17.60
CA TRP A 217 -9.22 -6.97 17.52
C TRP A 217 -9.55 -8.44 17.27
N ARG A 218 -8.88 -9.07 16.29
CA ARG A 218 -9.02 -10.50 16.01
C ARG A 218 -7.89 -11.27 16.69
N ASP A 219 -8.24 -12.06 17.69
CA ASP A 219 -7.29 -13.00 18.28
C ASP A 219 -6.93 -14.15 17.32
N PRO A 220 -5.73 -14.75 17.44
CA PRO A 220 -5.31 -15.86 16.59
C PRO A 220 -6.24 -17.08 16.76
N ASP A 221 -6.73 -17.63 15.64
CA ASP A 221 -7.52 -18.86 15.68
C ASP A 221 -6.59 -20.07 15.78
N ALA A 222 -6.72 -20.87 16.83
CA ALA A 222 -5.94 -22.10 17.03
C ALA A 222 -6.03 -23.07 15.84
N GLN A 223 -7.09 -23.02 15.03
CA GLN A 223 -7.22 -23.78 13.80
C GLN A 223 -6.20 -23.40 12.71
N GLU A 224 -5.55 -22.25 12.82
CA GLU A 224 -4.46 -21.81 11.94
C GLU A 224 -3.08 -22.37 12.35
N PHE A 225 -2.96 -23.07 13.49
CA PHE A 225 -1.68 -23.49 14.09
C PHE A 225 -1.57 -25.00 14.32
N ARG A 226 -1.93 -25.78 13.30
CA ARG A 226 -1.84 -27.25 13.29
C ARG A 226 -0.43 -27.73 12.92
N PRO A 227 -0.07 -29.00 13.24
CA PRO A 227 1.13 -29.64 12.67
C PRO A 227 1.16 -29.55 11.13
N ALA A 228 2.35 -29.46 10.56
CA ALA A 228 2.53 -29.63 9.11
C ALA A 228 2.35 -31.10 8.72
N THR A 229 1.85 -31.36 7.51
CA THR A 229 1.67 -32.73 6.99
C THR A 229 2.92 -33.24 6.25
N ALA A 230 3.74 -32.33 5.72
CA ALA A 230 5.01 -32.63 5.06
C ALA A 230 6.07 -31.55 5.33
N GLU A 231 7.35 -31.91 5.15
CA GLU A 231 8.45 -30.96 5.04
C GLU A 231 8.47 -30.31 3.64
N LEU A 232 9.08 -29.13 3.54
CA LEU A 232 9.25 -28.45 2.25
C LEU A 232 10.41 -29.07 1.44
N PRO A 233 10.26 -29.20 0.11
CA PRO A 233 11.37 -29.45 -0.81
C PRO A 233 12.51 -28.44 -0.61
N LYS A 234 13.75 -28.92 -0.51
CA LYS A 234 14.94 -28.08 -0.25
C LYS A 234 15.37 -27.32 -1.51
N THR A 235 15.14 -27.92 -2.67
CA THR A 235 15.34 -27.34 -4.00
C THR A 235 14.06 -27.39 -4.83
N ILE A 236 14.01 -26.61 -5.91
CA ILE A 236 12.85 -26.59 -6.82
C ILE A 236 12.74 -27.86 -7.68
N GLN A 237 13.81 -28.66 -7.82
CA GLN A 237 13.77 -29.95 -8.53
C GLN A 237 13.06 -31.04 -7.72
N GLU A 238 13.11 -30.99 -6.39
CA GLU A 238 12.39 -31.89 -5.49
C GLU A 238 10.86 -31.61 -5.46
N ALA A 239 10.46 -30.40 -5.87
CA ALA A 239 9.08 -29.91 -5.77
C ALA A 239 8.16 -30.46 -6.88
N ASN A 240 7.68 -31.69 -6.70
CA ASN A 240 6.61 -32.28 -7.51
C ASN A 240 5.21 -31.79 -7.05
N ASP A 241 4.16 -32.10 -7.82
CA ASP A 241 2.83 -31.51 -7.61
C ASP A 241 2.05 -32.09 -6.41
N ALA A 242 2.55 -33.14 -5.75
CA ALA A 242 1.93 -33.66 -4.51
C ALA A 242 1.91 -32.60 -3.40
N ILE A 243 2.91 -31.70 -3.35
CA ILE A 243 3.02 -30.62 -2.34
C ILE A 243 1.84 -29.63 -2.37
N LEU A 244 1.03 -29.65 -3.43
CA LEU A 244 -0.20 -28.84 -3.52
C LEU A 244 -1.31 -29.38 -2.59
N ASN A 245 -1.26 -30.67 -2.22
CA ASN A 245 -2.19 -31.29 -1.27
C ASN A 245 -1.78 -31.09 0.19
N GLU A 246 -0.50 -30.84 0.43
CA GLU A 246 0.09 -30.72 1.76
C GLU A 246 -0.23 -29.39 2.46
N VAL A 247 -0.08 -29.39 3.79
CA VAL A 247 -0.19 -28.23 4.68
C VAL A 247 1.15 -27.98 5.34
N PHE A 248 1.74 -26.82 5.04
CA PHE A 248 3.03 -26.39 5.61
C PHE A 248 2.82 -25.49 6.82
N LYS A 249 3.88 -25.27 7.60
CA LYS A 249 3.92 -24.35 8.74
C LYS A 249 4.87 -23.19 8.44
N CYS A 250 4.43 -21.95 8.65
CA CYS A 250 5.24 -20.76 8.42
C CYS A 250 6.39 -20.69 9.43
N THR A 251 7.64 -20.54 8.96
CA THR A 251 8.81 -20.39 9.84
C THR A 251 8.82 -19.08 10.63
N GLU A 252 8.19 -18.02 10.12
CA GLU A 252 8.08 -16.71 10.81
C GLU A 252 6.92 -16.66 11.84
N CYS A 253 5.66 -16.80 11.41
CA CYS A 253 4.50 -16.62 12.30
C CYS A 253 3.85 -17.91 12.82
N GLY A 254 4.37 -19.09 12.47
CA GLY A 254 3.82 -20.38 12.91
C GLY A 254 2.46 -20.79 12.29
N LYS A 255 1.76 -19.90 11.58
CA LYS A 255 0.49 -20.23 10.90
C LYS A 255 0.68 -21.24 9.76
N ASN A 256 -0.32 -22.06 9.52
CA ASN A 256 -0.36 -22.96 8.37
C ASN A 256 -0.57 -22.21 7.04
N TYR A 257 -0.11 -22.81 5.96
CA TYR A 257 -0.41 -22.38 4.59
C TYR A 257 -0.28 -23.55 3.61
N ARG A 258 -0.78 -23.35 2.39
CA ARG A 258 -0.66 -24.28 1.26
C ARG A 258 -0.11 -23.52 0.06
N LEU A 259 0.42 -24.25 -0.93
CA LEU A 259 0.83 -23.69 -2.22
C LEU A 259 -0.27 -23.96 -3.25
N ILE A 260 -0.53 -22.99 -4.14
CA ILE A 260 -1.40 -23.21 -5.31
C ILE A 260 -0.58 -23.55 -6.56
N ALA A 261 -1.20 -24.23 -7.54
CA ALA A 261 -0.52 -24.65 -8.77
C ALA A 261 0.13 -23.48 -9.54
N ALA A 262 -0.48 -22.29 -9.48
CA ALA A 262 0.07 -21.07 -10.08
C ALA A 262 1.37 -20.60 -9.38
N GLU A 263 1.47 -20.71 -8.05
CA GLU A 263 2.71 -20.43 -7.33
C GLU A 263 3.78 -21.46 -7.66
N LEU A 264 3.46 -22.76 -7.62
CA LEU A 264 4.42 -23.80 -7.95
C LEU A 264 4.94 -23.67 -9.40
N SER A 265 4.06 -23.32 -10.36
CA SER A 265 4.44 -23.01 -11.74
C SER A 265 5.31 -21.74 -11.87
N PHE A 266 5.09 -20.73 -11.02
CA PHE A 266 5.98 -19.58 -10.94
C PHE A 266 7.37 -20.00 -10.40
N TYR A 267 7.43 -20.69 -9.26
CA TYR A 267 8.69 -21.14 -8.64
C TYR A 267 9.50 -22.04 -9.58
N LYS A 268 8.85 -23.02 -10.24
CA LYS A 268 9.47 -23.88 -11.26
C LYS A 268 10.07 -23.09 -12.43
N ARG A 269 9.34 -22.12 -12.99
CA ARG A 269 9.81 -21.29 -14.13
C ARG A 269 10.88 -20.27 -13.73
N ALA A 270 10.81 -19.72 -12.52
CA ALA A 270 11.81 -18.80 -11.98
C ALA A 270 13.09 -19.53 -11.50
N ALA A 271 13.08 -20.87 -11.47
CA ALA A 271 14.14 -21.70 -10.90
C ALA A 271 14.46 -21.35 -9.43
N LEU A 272 13.42 -21.01 -8.66
CA LEU A 272 13.49 -20.63 -7.25
C LEU A 272 12.83 -21.70 -6.35
N PRO A 273 13.39 -22.03 -5.17
CA PRO A 273 12.74 -22.93 -4.23
C PRO A 273 11.41 -22.34 -3.71
N VAL A 274 10.52 -23.24 -3.27
CA VAL A 274 9.24 -22.87 -2.64
C VAL A 274 9.47 -22.15 -1.30
N PRO A 275 8.58 -21.24 -0.87
CA PRO A 275 8.84 -20.37 0.28
C PRO A 275 8.52 -21.06 1.62
N GLU A 276 9.36 -20.88 2.65
CA GLU A 276 9.08 -21.32 4.04
C GLU A 276 8.07 -20.43 4.78
N ARG A 277 7.85 -19.20 4.27
CA ARG A 277 6.99 -18.19 4.89
C ARG A 277 5.64 -18.12 4.17
N CYS A 278 4.55 -18.07 4.94
CA CYS A 278 3.19 -17.94 4.41
C CYS A 278 3.01 -16.63 3.60
N HIS A 279 1.87 -16.48 2.90
CA HIS A 279 1.59 -15.28 2.11
C HIS A 279 1.77 -13.98 2.91
N ASN A 280 1.21 -13.91 4.13
CA ASN A 280 1.19 -12.68 4.92
C ASN A 280 2.59 -12.31 5.45
N CYS A 281 3.40 -13.29 5.86
CA CYS A 281 4.80 -13.06 6.21
C CYS A 281 5.65 -12.67 5.00
N ARG A 282 5.43 -13.33 3.84
CA ARG A 282 6.01 -12.88 2.56
C ARG A 282 5.55 -11.46 2.21
N HIS A 283 4.34 -11.02 2.59
CA HIS A 283 3.87 -9.66 2.35
C HIS A 283 4.53 -8.66 3.27
N ARG A 284 4.48 -8.87 4.59
CA ARG A 284 5.18 -8.05 5.60
C ARG A 284 6.66 -7.87 5.25
N HIS A 285 7.34 -8.93 4.84
CA HIS A 285 8.75 -8.88 4.41
C HIS A 285 8.98 -8.13 3.09
N ARG A 286 7.96 -7.95 2.23
CA ARG A 286 8.03 -7.00 1.10
C ARG A 286 7.80 -5.57 1.57
N GLN A 287 6.81 -5.35 2.45
CA GLN A 287 6.51 -4.03 3.01
C GLN A 287 7.71 -3.47 3.80
N SER A 288 8.46 -4.31 4.52
CA SER A 288 9.64 -3.89 5.31
C SER A 288 10.87 -3.46 4.50
N PHE A 289 10.87 -3.59 3.17
CA PHE A 289 11.90 -2.97 2.31
C PHE A 289 11.56 -1.52 1.96
N ARG A 290 10.28 -1.13 2.09
CA ARG A 290 9.82 0.25 1.91
C ARG A 290 10.23 1.11 3.10
N ASN A 291 10.33 2.41 2.90
CA ASN A 291 10.38 3.34 4.01
C ASN A 291 8.98 3.50 4.62
N PRO A 292 8.87 3.72 5.95
CA PRO A 292 7.59 3.92 6.63
C PRO A 292 7.00 5.30 6.27
N ARG A 293 5.68 5.48 6.44
CA ARG A 293 4.95 6.74 6.13
C ARG A 293 5.25 7.89 7.11
N THR A 294 6.53 8.21 7.32
CA THR A 294 6.99 9.08 8.41
C THR A 294 8.21 9.91 7.99
N LEU A 295 8.10 11.24 8.07
CA LEU A 295 9.20 12.16 7.75
C LEU A 295 10.06 12.34 9.00
N TYR A 296 11.35 12.04 8.89
CA TYR A 296 12.32 12.15 9.98
C TYR A 296 13.28 13.32 9.71
N ALA A 297 13.57 14.10 10.76
CA ALA A 297 14.70 15.01 10.76
C ALA A 297 15.99 14.20 11.03
N ARG A 298 16.99 14.34 10.16
CA ARG A 298 18.33 13.76 10.31
C ARG A 298 19.40 14.81 9.99
N ALA A 299 20.66 14.50 10.28
CA ALA A 299 21.80 15.21 9.72
C ALA A 299 22.38 14.40 8.55
N CYS A 300 23.01 15.09 7.58
CA CYS A 300 23.79 14.46 6.53
C CYS A 300 25.02 13.78 7.13
N ASP A 301 25.16 12.47 6.94
CA ASP A 301 26.21 11.66 7.58
C ASP A 301 27.65 12.00 7.10
N LYS A 302 27.81 12.87 6.06
CA LYS A 302 29.10 13.39 5.57
C LYS A 302 29.45 14.81 6.04
N CYS A 303 28.46 15.69 6.24
CA CYS A 303 28.70 17.13 6.46
C CYS A 303 27.84 17.79 7.56
N SER A 304 27.05 17.00 8.30
CA SER A 304 26.18 17.44 9.39
C SER A 304 25.09 18.47 9.05
N THR A 305 24.92 18.84 7.76
CA THR A 305 23.80 19.69 7.31
C THR A 305 22.47 18.98 7.58
N ALA A 306 21.47 19.70 8.11
CA ALA A 306 20.15 19.15 8.37
C ALA A 306 19.46 18.67 7.08
N ILE A 307 18.75 17.54 7.18
CA ILE A 307 17.98 16.92 6.10
C ILE A 307 16.66 16.40 6.65
N GLN A 308 15.64 16.35 5.79
CA GLN A 308 14.35 15.73 6.08
C GLN A 308 14.16 14.54 5.14
N THR A 309 13.86 13.37 5.69
CA THR A 309 13.99 12.10 4.95
C THR A 309 13.01 11.05 5.42
N THR A 310 12.78 10.05 4.57
CA THR A 310 11.97 8.87 4.87
C THR A 310 12.78 7.70 5.44
N TYR A 311 14.12 7.79 5.36
CA TYR A 311 15.02 6.82 5.96
C TYR A 311 15.07 6.99 7.49
N ALA A 312 14.30 6.15 8.19
CA ALA A 312 14.23 6.10 9.65
C ALA A 312 15.62 6.11 10.32
N PRO A 313 15.78 6.66 11.55
CA PRO A 313 17.06 6.68 12.26
C PRO A 313 17.70 5.30 12.53
N SER A 314 16.96 4.21 12.35
CA SER A 314 17.43 2.83 12.42
C SER A 314 18.02 2.27 11.10
N ARG A 315 17.94 3.02 9.99
CA ARG A 315 18.63 2.70 8.73
C ARG A 315 20.14 2.83 8.92
N LEU A 316 20.90 1.84 8.45
CA LEU A 316 22.34 1.68 8.67
C LEU A 316 23.20 2.14 7.48
N GLU A 317 22.57 2.30 6.33
CA GLU A 317 23.11 2.95 5.15
C GLU A 317 23.39 4.46 5.42
N PRO A 318 24.52 5.03 4.97
CA PRO A 318 24.81 6.45 5.13
C PRO A 318 23.81 7.31 4.34
N ILE A 319 23.21 8.32 4.97
CA ILE A 319 22.22 9.20 4.34
C ILE A 319 22.84 10.58 4.11
N TYR A 320 23.03 10.93 2.83
CA TYR A 320 23.72 12.16 2.42
C TYR A 320 22.77 13.21 1.83
N CYS A 321 23.02 14.48 2.11
CA CYS A 321 22.40 15.59 1.39
C CYS A 321 22.86 15.62 -0.09
N GLU A 322 22.13 16.34 -0.95
CA GLU A 322 22.33 16.38 -2.41
C GLU A 322 23.81 16.49 -2.82
N LYS A 323 24.50 17.53 -2.35
CA LYS A 323 25.92 17.77 -2.63
C LYS A 323 26.80 16.58 -2.23
N CYS A 324 26.62 16.07 -1.02
CA CYS A 324 27.46 15.02 -0.47
C CYS A 324 27.23 13.65 -1.12
N TYR A 325 26.03 13.41 -1.66
CA TYR A 325 25.69 12.26 -2.48
C TYR A 325 26.36 12.32 -3.86
N LEU A 326 26.26 13.45 -4.56
CA LEU A 326 26.91 13.67 -5.86
C LEU A 326 28.44 13.47 -5.77
N GLU A 327 29.08 14.11 -4.79
CA GLU A 327 30.50 13.93 -4.42
C GLU A 327 30.90 12.49 -3.99
N ALA A 328 30.00 11.51 -4.06
CA ALA A 328 30.23 10.11 -3.70
C ALA A 328 29.78 9.11 -4.78
N VAL A 329 29.29 9.59 -5.94
CA VAL A 329 28.86 8.75 -7.08
C VAL A 329 29.48 9.17 -8.43
N ASP A 330 30.15 10.33 -8.48
CA ASP A 330 31.05 10.77 -9.58
C ASP A 330 32.44 10.10 -9.50
#